data_AF-A0A814M947-F1
#
_entry.id   AF-A0A814M947-F1
#
_cell.length_a   1.000
_cell.length_b   1.000
_cell.length_c   1.000
_cell.angle_alpha   90.00
_cell.angle_beta   90.00
_cell.angle_gamma   90.00
#
_symmetry.space_group_name_H-M   'P 1'
#
loop_
_entity.id
_entity.type
_entity.pdbx_description
1 polymer ?
#
loop_
_entity_poly.entity_id
_entity_poly.type
_entity_poly.pdbx_seq_one_letter_code
_entity_poly.pdbx_strand_id
1 'polypeptide(L)'
;YEDLEILLQDLGTSNSNFKHLLCDKFLFFKIVKEDKFIQILLGYLFKIEKFHQNYYELFKRLLNSWSNQASIANTSYEQHLYLSKCIIIGFSYLDDQGKATLSQDITKPLLNGVEKHLHSPFDNIRLLGMIIGEIIMNDLFKEIEKDDPKKSLTFDYEKTSEINELIALKNKPCLESIFKKGHCKIEEPDLGTLIEQNLKFESDEKDKIIFENKNLGINISQSVCIDSDDEDKLEAYDLSNDTKNVKVKKPVYLRDCLNSLIYSDDPQEIETALKSVKSLCDTYHTELEEISVELLRVLLSKSNSYSIKDFDEDRMSAMITVTCHYPKDCAIYLTSQFYEAGFSLSQRGDILNVLTMTAQKLSDPNVENIIDKRALNKNYVNFNQLYENSFQNILKKKTVTAAEIKKKKVVKTKENKFSDSIGYFFFPLLNSYDKGRVYFSLMEKDFSLLGKMIFSLAVILHLSENTQVQENMIKALSDFLWSVKNHSEDFVRKSVIFAYTIIVMVVPDNLLFGYLNNYFIELKYWLEGVILSDAKTECKKEAQVCLSLMSNRVKSGFKIFT
;
A
#
# COMPACT_ATOMS: atom_id res chain seq x y z
N TYR A 1 -22.54 -22.04 -6.01
CA TYR A 1 -23.48 -20.97 -6.40
C TYR A 1 -24.76 -21.01 -5.58
N GLU A 2 -25.25 -22.18 -5.14
CA GLU A 2 -26.35 -22.25 -4.16
C GLU A 2 -26.05 -21.43 -2.89
N ASP A 3 -24.80 -21.41 -2.43
CA ASP A 3 -24.39 -20.60 -1.28
C ASP A 3 -24.50 -19.07 -1.55
N LEU A 4 -24.17 -18.61 -2.77
CA LEU A 4 -24.34 -17.19 -3.15
C LEU A 4 -25.81 -16.83 -3.37
N GLU A 5 -26.61 -17.76 -3.88
CA GLU A 5 -28.05 -17.58 -4.04
C GLU A 5 -28.74 -17.48 -2.68
N ILE A 6 -28.36 -18.32 -1.71
CA ILE A 6 -28.86 -18.24 -0.33
C ILE A 6 -28.48 -16.88 0.29
N LEU A 7 -27.26 -16.41 0.04
CA LEU A 7 -26.73 -15.18 0.64
C LEU A 7 -27.25 -13.89 -0.01
N LEU A 8 -27.23 -13.81 -1.33
CA LEU A 8 -27.53 -12.60 -2.10
C LEU A 8 -28.94 -12.59 -2.69
N GLN A 9 -29.55 -13.76 -2.91
CA GLN A 9 -30.87 -13.90 -3.55
C GLN A 9 -30.97 -12.97 -4.79
N ASP A 10 -32.09 -12.26 -4.94
CA ASP A 10 -32.29 -11.27 -6.00
C ASP A 10 -31.54 -9.94 -5.78
N LEU A 11 -30.99 -9.69 -4.59
CA LEU A 11 -30.36 -8.40 -4.24
C LEU A 11 -29.11 -8.13 -5.07
N GLY A 12 -28.33 -9.18 -5.38
CA GLY A 12 -27.11 -9.05 -6.17
C GLY A 12 -27.36 -8.56 -7.60
N THR A 13 -28.55 -8.80 -8.16
CA THR A 13 -28.93 -8.34 -9.51
C THR A 13 -29.87 -7.13 -9.51
N SER A 14 -30.61 -6.91 -8.42
CA SER A 14 -31.54 -5.78 -8.27
C SER A 14 -30.83 -4.46 -7.93
N ASN A 15 -29.71 -4.53 -7.21
CA ASN A 15 -28.92 -3.35 -6.86
C ASN A 15 -27.92 -3.01 -7.98
N SER A 16 -27.91 -1.77 -8.45
CA SER A 16 -27.03 -1.31 -9.54
C SER A 16 -25.54 -1.49 -9.25
N ASN A 17 -25.12 -1.30 -7.99
CA ASN A 17 -23.72 -1.41 -7.60
C ASN A 17 -23.25 -2.87 -7.60
N PHE A 18 -24.07 -3.78 -7.06
CA PHE A 18 -23.77 -5.21 -7.11
C PHE A 18 -23.83 -5.74 -8.54
N LYS A 19 -24.81 -5.32 -9.34
CA LYS A 19 -24.89 -5.68 -10.76
C LYS A 19 -23.63 -5.26 -11.52
N HIS A 20 -23.16 -4.02 -11.34
CA HIS A 20 -21.91 -3.55 -11.96
C HIS A 20 -20.68 -4.33 -11.45
N LEU A 21 -20.60 -4.62 -10.16
CA LEU A 21 -19.50 -5.40 -9.59
C LEU A 21 -19.45 -6.84 -10.17
N LEU A 22 -20.60 -7.52 -10.20
CA LEU A 22 -20.72 -8.92 -10.61
C LEU A 22 -20.66 -9.10 -12.14
N CYS A 23 -21.27 -8.20 -12.90
CA CYS A 23 -21.35 -8.33 -14.36
C CYS A 23 -20.21 -7.63 -15.10
N ASP A 24 -19.66 -6.54 -14.55
CA ASP A 24 -18.66 -5.73 -15.24
C ASP A 24 -17.28 -5.89 -14.58
N LYS A 25 -17.17 -5.57 -13.29
CA LYS A 25 -15.86 -5.50 -12.61
C LYS A 25 -15.17 -6.86 -12.53
N PHE A 26 -15.87 -7.90 -12.07
CA PHE A 26 -15.27 -9.23 -11.92
C PHE A 26 -15.06 -9.96 -13.22
N LEU A 27 -15.88 -9.73 -14.25
CA LEU A 27 -15.77 -10.48 -15.49
C LEU A 27 -14.85 -9.83 -16.53
N PHE A 28 -14.74 -8.49 -16.54
CA PHE A 28 -13.98 -7.76 -17.57
C PHE A 28 -12.74 -7.03 -17.05
N PHE A 29 -12.73 -6.58 -15.79
CA PHE A 29 -11.69 -5.65 -15.31
C PHE A 29 -10.76 -6.22 -14.24
N LYS A 30 -11.15 -7.30 -13.55
CA LYS A 30 -10.37 -7.89 -12.46
C LYS A 30 -10.15 -9.38 -12.67
N ILE A 31 -8.88 -9.77 -12.79
CA ILE A 31 -8.48 -11.19 -12.81
C ILE A 31 -8.67 -11.79 -11.41
N VAL A 32 -9.38 -12.92 -11.36
CA VAL A 32 -9.47 -13.78 -10.17
C VAL A 32 -8.79 -15.10 -10.53
N LYS A 33 -7.77 -15.50 -9.76
CA LYS A 33 -6.95 -16.68 -10.09
C LYS A 33 -7.70 -18.01 -9.93
N GLU A 34 -8.76 -18.04 -9.13
CA GLU A 34 -9.52 -19.24 -8.83
C GLU A 34 -10.69 -19.45 -9.80
N ASP A 35 -10.62 -20.49 -10.64
CA ASP A 35 -11.69 -20.83 -11.59
C ASP A 35 -13.01 -21.15 -10.88
N LYS A 36 -12.94 -21.65 -9.63
CA LYS A 36 -14.11 -21.89 -8.76
C LYS A 36 -14.92 -20.62 -8.53
N PHE A 37 -14.27 -19.45 -8.43
CA PHE A 37 -14.97 -18.20 -8.24
C PHE A 37 -15.84 -17.86 -9.45
N ILE A 38 -15.30 -18.01 -10.67
CA ILE A 38 -16.03 -17.75 -11.91
C ILE A 38 -17.22 -18.71 -12.06
N GLN A 39 -17.01 -20.00 -11.72
CA GLN A 39 -18.08 -20.99 -11.68
C GLN A 39 -19.18 -20.56 -10.70
N ILE A 40 -18.82 -20.21 -9.47
CA ILE A 40 -19.79 -19.78 -8.46
C ILE A 40 -20.55 -18.52 -8.91
N LEU A 41 -19.85 -17.53 -9.48
CA LEU A 41 -20.41 -16.26 -9.94
C LEU A 41 -21.38 -16.45 -11.12
N LEU A 42 -20.92 -17.09 -12.20
CA LEU A 42 -21.73 -17.30 -13.40
C LEU A 42 -22.89 -18.27 -13.13
N GLY A 43 -22.68 -19.28 -12.28
CA GLY A 43 -23.75 -20.17 -11.84
C GLY A 43 -24.82 -19.45 -11.02
N TYR A 44 -24.43 -18.50 -10.17
CA TYR A 44 -25.38 -17.65 -9.42
C TYR A 44 -26.19 -16.76 -10.37
N LEU A 45 -25.51 -16.05 -11.29
CA LEU A 45 -26.17 -15.18 -12.26
C LEU A 45 -27.13 -15.95 -13.17
N PHE A 46 -26.78 -17.18 -13.57
CA PHE A 46 -27.65 -18.03 -14.38
C PHE A 46 -28.89 -18.51 -13.62
N LYS A 47 -28.78 -18.78 -12.32
CA LYS A 47 -29.89 -19.35 -11.52
C LYS A 47 -30.98 -18.32 -11.16
N ILE A 48 -30.67 -17.03 -11.20
CA ILE A 48 -31.66 -15.98 -10.92
C ILE A 48 -32.63 -15.84 -12.10
N GLU A 49 -33.88 -16.24 -11.88
CA GLU A 49 -34.92 -16.24 -12.91
C GLU A 49 -35.08 -14.86 -13.58
N LYS A 50 -35.10 -13.79 -12.78
CA LYS A 50 -35.23 -12.40 -13.25
C LYS A 50 -34.03 -11.93 -14.08
N PHE A 51 -32.89 -12.62 -14.01
CA PHE A 51 -31.66 -12.23 -14.68
C PHE A 51 -31.40 -13.00 -15.99
N HIS A 52 -32.17 -14.06 -16.31
CA HIS A 52 -31.92 -14.89 -17.50
C HIS A 52 -31.71 -14.08 -18.79
N GLN A 53 -32.58 -13.09 -19.08
CA GLN A 53 -32.44 -12.24 -20.28
C GLN A 53 -31.12 -11.44 -20.27
N ASN A 54 -30.76 -10.89 -19.11
CA ASN A 54 -29.50 -10.16 -18.94
C ASN A 54 -28.27 -11.08 -18.98
N TYR A 55 -28.43 -12.36 -18.65
CA TYR A 55 -27.37 -13.36 -18.75
C TYR A 55 -26.95 -13.60 -20.20
N TYR A 56 -27.92 -13.73 -21.12
CA TYR A 56 -27.62 -13.84 -22.55
C TYR A 56 -26.91 -12.60 -23.08
N GLU A 57 -27.36 -11.40 -22.68
CA GLU A 57 -26.70 -10.15 -23.05
C GLU A 57 -25.27 -10.04 -22.48
N LEU A 58 -25.07 -10.46 -21.23
CA LEU A 58 -23.77 -10.53 -20.60
C LEU A 58 -22.82 -11.47 -21.36
N PHE A 59 -23.31 -12.64 -21.78
CA PHE A 59 -22.52 -13.58 -22.57
C PHE A 59 -22.13 -12.99 -23.93
N LYS A 60 -23.06 -12.32 -24.62
CA LYS A 60 -22.75 -11.60 -25.88
C LYS A 60 -21.66 -10.56 -25.67
N ARG A 61 -21.72 -9.80 -24.56
CA ARG A 61 -20.67 -8.81 -24.21
C ARG A 61 -19.31 -9.46 -23.98
N LEU A 62 -19.25 -10.60 -23.27
CA LEU A 62 -18.01 -11.35 -23.05
C LEU A 62 -17.40 -11.78 -24.40
N LEU A 63 -18.20 -12.38 -25.27
CA LEU A 63 -17.76 -12.85 -26.58
C LEU A 63 -17.35 -11.70 -27.51
N ASN A 64 -18.08 -10.59 -27.50
CA ASN A 64 -17.75 -9.40 -28.28
C ASN A 64 -16.43 -8.76 -27.82
N SER A 65 -16.18 -8.73 -26.50
CA SER A 65 -14.90 -8.26 -25.97
C SER A 65 -13.76 -9.20 -26.41
N TRP A 66 -13.96 -10.51 -26.29
CA TRP A 66 -12.95 -11.51 -26.65
C TRP A 66 -12.62 -11.52 -28.15
N SER A 67 -13.62 -11.38 -29.00
CA SER A 67 -13.48 -11.37 -30.47
C SER A 67 -12.99 -10.03 -31.05
N ASN A 68 -12.80 -9.00 -30.23
CA ASN A 68 -12.33 -7.69 -30.67
C ASN A 68 -10.80 -7.70 -30.93
N GLN A 69 -10.38 -7.20 -32.09
CA GLN A 69 -8.95 -7.10 -32.45
C GLN A 69 -8.16 -6.27 -31.44
N ALA A 70 -8.76 -5.20 -30.91
CA ALA A 70 -8.12 -4.36 -29.91
C ALA A 70 -7.90 -5.10 -28.57
N SER A 71 -8.81 -6.02 -28.21
CA SER A 71 -8.64 -6.85 -27.01
C SER A 71 -7.48 -7.82 -27.21
N ILE A 72 -7.43 -8.50 -28.35
CA ILE A 72 -6.38 -9.47 -28.68
C ILE A 72 -5.00 -8.81 -28.73
N ALA A 73 -4.91 -7.58 -29.24
CA ALA A 73 -3.63 -6.88 -29.40
C ALA A 73 -3.13 -6.18 -28.12
N ASN A 74 -4.03 -5.64 -27.29
CA ASN A 74 -3.65 -4.72 -26.20
C ASN A 74 -3.93 -5.26 -24.78
N THR A 75 -4.56 -6.42 -24.63
CA THR A 75 -4.74 -7.03 -23.30
C THR A 75 -3.60 -7.99 -22.96
N SER A 76 -3.28 -8.13 -21.67
CA SER A 76 -2.32 -9.13 -21.24
C SER A 76 -2.86 -10.55 -21.50
N TYR A 77 -1.96 -11.51 -21.76
CA TYR A 77 -2.35 -12.90 -21.96
C TYR A 77 -3.18 -13.44 -20.78
N GLU A 78 -2.83 -13.10 -19.54
CA GLU A 78 -3.57 -13.53 -18.35
C GLU A 78 -5.02 -13.03 -18.35
N GLN A 79 -5.24 -11.77 -18.73
CA GLN A 79 -6.59 -11.19 -18.82
C GLN A 79 -7.39 -11.86 -19.95
N HIS A 80 -6.74 -12.09 -21.08
CA HIS A 80 -7.37 -12.70 -22.24
C HIS A 80 -7.71 -14.19 -22.02
N LEU A 81 -6.85 -14.90 -21.30
CA LEU A 81 -7.09 -16.25 -20.78
C LEU A 81 -8.25 -16.25 -19.78
N TYR A 82 -8.30 -15.28 -18.86
CA TYR A 82 -9.39 -15.15 -17.89
C TYR A 82 -10.75 -14.94 -18.58
N LEU A 83 -10.79 -14.07 -19.59
CA LEU A 83 -11.98 -13.84 -20.40
C LEU A 83 -12.40 -15.13 -21.15
N SER A 84 -11.42 -15.88 -21.66
CA SER A 84 -11.64 -17.18 -22.31
C SER A 84 -12.28 -18.19 -21.35
N LYS A 85 -11.81 -18.26 -20.10
CA LYS A 85 -12.40 -19.10 -19.04
C LYS A 85 -13.84 -18.68 -18.71
N CYS A 86 -14.11 -17.38 -18.61
CA CYS A 86 -15.47 -16.87 -18.37
C CYS A 86 -16.44 -17.30 -19.48
N ILE A 87 -16.00 -17.29 -20.73
CA ILE A 87 -16.79 -17.73 -21.87
C ILE A 87 -17.07 -19.23 -21.79
N ILE A 88 -16.06 -20.07 -21.55
CA ILE A 88 -16.23 -21.53 -21.45
C ILE A 88 -17.19 -21.89 -20.31
N ILE A 89 -16.98 -21.32 -19.13
CA ILE A 89 -17.80 -21.57 -17.94
C ILE A 89 -19.21 -21.02 -18.14
N GLY A 90 -19.36 -19.81 -18.67
CA GLY A 90 -20.67 -19.20 -18.91
C GLY A 90 -21.50 -20.02 -19.90
N PHE A 91 -20.85 -20.57 -20.93
CA PHE A 91 -21.51 -21.40 -21.93
C PHE A 91 -21.92 -22.76 -21.36
N SER A 92 -21.14 -23.35 -20.44
CA SER A 92 -21.45 -24.66 -19.84
C SER A 92 -22.67 -24.66 -18.91
N TYR A 93 -23.10 -23.49 -18.44
CA TYR A 93 -24.33 -23.35 -17.64
C TYR A 93 -25.61 -23.34 -18.48
N LEU A 94 -25.54 -22.97 -19.76
CA LEU A 94 -26.71 -22.92 -20.63
C LEU A 94 -27.22 -24.34 -20.92
N ASP A 95 -28.54 -24.49 -20.85
CA ASP A 95 -29.24 -25.68 -21.33
C ASP A 95 -29.38 -25.66 -22.86
N ASP A 96 -29.82 -26.77 -23.45
CA ASP A 96 -29.91 -26.90 -24.92
C ASP A 96 -30.85 -25.84 -25.53
N GLN A 97 -31.91 -25.45 -24.81
CA GLN A 97 -32.82 -24.38 -25.22
C GLN A 97 -32.15 -23.00 -25.18
N GLY A 98 -31.40 -22.69 -24.11
CA GLY A 98 -30.63 -21.45 -24.00
C GLY A 98 -29.53 -21.36 -25.05
N LYS A 99 -28.84 -22.47 -25.34
CA LYS A 99 -27.84 -22.54 -26.42
C LYS A 99 -28.46 -22.29 -27.79
N ALA A 100 -29.61 -22.90 -28.09
CA ALA A 100 -30.33 -22.67 -29.35
C ALA A 100 -30.76 -21.20 -29.51
N THR A 101 -31.24 -20.58 -28.42
CA THR A 101 -31.63 -19.16 -28.40
C THR A 101 -30.44 -18.23 -28.68
N LEU A 102 -29.29 -18.53 -28.06
CA LEU A 102 -28.10 -17.70 -28.17
C LEU A 102 -27.37 -17.89 -29.51
N SER A 103 -27.47 -19.07 -30.12
CA SER A 103 -26.73 -19.50 -31.32
C SER A 103 -26.72 -18.45 -32.42
N GLN A 104 -27.90 -17.93 -32.80
CA GLN A 104 -28.04 -16.97 -33.91
C GLN A 104 -27.23 -15.68 -33.70
N ASP A 105 -27.09 -15.23 -32.45
CA ASP A 105 -26.40 -13.98 -32.11
C ASP A 105 -24.90 -14.15 -31.92
N ILE A 106 -24.45 -15.36 -31.54
CA ILE A 106 -23.04 -15.60 -31.19
C ILE A 106 -22.23 -16.27 -32.30
N THR A 107 -22.85 -16.96 -33.26
CA THR A 107 -22.10 -17.69 -34.32
C THR A 107 -21.17 -16.77 -35.10
N LYS A 108 -21.66 -15.62 -35.57
CA LYS A 108 -20.83 -14.69 -36.38
C LYS A 108 -19.71 -14.04 -35.56
N PRO A 109 -19.96 -13.49 -34.35
CA PRO A 109 -18.89 -13.01 -33.47
C PRO A 109 -17.87 -14.08 -33.09
N LEU A 110 -18.31 -15.32 -32.85
CA LEU A 110 -17.45 -16.45 -32.51
C LEU A 110 -16.52 -16.79 -33.68
N LEU A 111 -17.05 -16.99 -34.89
CA LEU A 111 -16.25 -17.31 -36.08
C LEU A 111 -15.21 -16.22 -36.38
N ASN A 112 -15.63 -14.95 -36.35
CA ASN A 112 -14.74 -13.82 -36.54
C ASN A 112 -13.68 -13.71 -35.43
N GLY A 113 -14.06 -14.03 -34.19
CA GLY A 113 -13.15 -14.10 -33.06
C GLY A 113 -12.09 -15.18 -33.28
N VAL A 114 -12.50 -16.41 -33.56
CA VAL A 114 -11.59 -17.54 -33.82
C VAL A 114 -10.64 -17.22 -34.97
N GLU A 115 -11.15 -16.68 -36.09
CA GLU A 115 -10.33 -16.27 -37.24
C GLU A 115 -9.24 -15.27 -36.83
N LYS A 116 -9.59 -14.20 -36.10
CA LYS A 116 -8.61 -13.21 -35.62
C LYS A 116 -7.57 -13.81 -34.68
N HIS A 117 -7.97 -14.74 -33.81
CA HIS A 117 -7.03 -15.41 -32.91
C HIS A 117 -6.04 -16.25 -33.70
N LEU A 118 -6.47 -16.99 -34.72
CA LEU A 118 -5.61 -17.81 -35.57
C LEU A 118 -4.59 -16.97 -36.35
N HIS A 119 -4.93 -15.72 -36.69
CA HIS A 119 -4.01 -14.77 -37.34
C HIS A 119 -3.06 -14.06 -36.36
N SER A 120 -3.16 -14.34 -35.05
CA SER A 120 -2.28 -13.75 -34.05
C SER A 120 -0.84 -14.25 -34.18
N PRO A 121 0.18 -13.36 -34.06
CA PRO A 121 1.58 -13.78 -34.07
C PRO A 121 1.95 -14.62 -32.84
N PHE A 122 1.13 -14.61 -31.77
CA PHE A 122 1.42 -15.32 -30.53
C PHE A 122 0.74 -16.68 -30.44
N ASP A 123 1.52 -17.73 -30.20
CA ASP A 123 1.08 -19.13 -30.19
C ASP A 123 -0.01 -19.42 -29.16
N ASN A 124 0.16 -18.87 -27.95
CA ASN A 124 -0.79 -19.00 -26.85
C ASN A 124 -2.14 -18.33 -27.14
N ILE A 125 -2.17 -17.25 -27.92
CA ILE A 125 -3.42 -16.61 -28.37
C ILE A 125 -4.10 -17.44 -29.46
N ARG A 126 -3.33 -17.97 -30.42
CA ARG A 126 -3.87 -18.90 -31.43
C ARG A 126 -4.52 -20.11 -30.77
N LEU A 127 -3.86 -20.65 -29.75
CA LEU A 127 -4.35 -21.78 -28.94
C LEU A 127 -5.70 -21.49 -28.28
N LEU A 128 -5.88 -20.32 -27.67
CA LEU A 128 -7.17 -19.94 -27.07
C LEU A 128 -8.29 -19.87 -28.11
N GLY A 129 -7.99 -19.35 -29.31
CA GLY A 129 -8.91 -19.34 -30.44
C GLY A 129 -9.33 -20.76 -30.86
N MET A 130 -8.37 -21.67 -30.97
CA MET A 130 -8.62 -23.08 -31.30
C MET A 130 -9.51 -23.74 -30.24
N ILE A 131 -9.15 -23.64 -28.95
CA ILE A 131 -9.88 -24.28 -27.85
C ILE A 131 -11.32 -23.77 -27.74
N ILE A 132 -11.53 -22.45 -27.76
CA ILE A 132 -12.89 -21.88 -27.69
C ILE A 132 -13.72 -22.26 -28.92
N GLY A 133 -13.09 -22.24 -30.11
CA GLY A 133 -13.72 -22.68 -31.34
C GLY A 133 -14.22 -24.12 -31.23
N GLU A 134 -13.35 -25.06 -30.84
CA GLU A 134 -13.71 -26.46 -30.65
C GLU A 134 -14.81 -26.65 -29.61
N ILE A 135 -14.72 -26.00 -28.45
CA ILE A 135 -15.67 -26.21 -27.36
C ILE A 135 -17.06 -25.70 -27.76
N ILE A 136 -17.17 -24.47 -28.26
CA ILE A 136 -18.47 -23.84 -28.49
C ILE A 136 -19.08 -24.29 -29.82
N MET A 137 -18.30 -24.39 -30.91
CA MET A 137 -18.83 -24.82 -32.21
C MET A 137 -19.31 -26.26 -32.14
N ASN A 138 -18.50 -27.17 -31.62
CA ASN A 138 -18.91 -28.58 -31.53
C ASN A 138 -20.09 -28.80 -30.57
N ASP A 139 -20.38 -27.86 -29.66
CA ASP A 139 -21.56 -27.92 -28.79
C ASP A 139 -22.81 -27.31 -29.47
N LEU A 140 -22.67 -26.18 -30.15
CA LEU A 140 -23.77 -25.54 -30.89
C LEU A 140 -24.28 -26.38 -32.06
N PHE A 141 -23.38 -27.12 -32.74
CA PHE A 141 -23.71 -27.88 -33.95
C PHE A 141 -23.89 -29.39 -33.71
N LYS A 142 -23.99 -29.84 -32.44
CA LYS A 142 -24.17 -31.27 -32.07
C LYS A 142 -25.32 -31.97 -32.80
N GLU A 143 -26.41 -31.27 -33.07
CA GLU A 143 -27.59 -31.87 -33.72
C GLU A 143 -27.45 -32.02 -35.23
N ILE A 144 -26.66 -31.16 -35.88
CA ILE A 144 -26.42 -31.18 -37.33
C ILE A 144 -25.36 -32.23 -37.72
N GLU A 145 -24.48 -32.59 -36.78
CA GLU A 145 -23.37 -33.51 -37.00
C GLU A 145 -23.66 -34.99 -36.66
N LYS A 146 -24.87 -35.33 -36.20
CA LYS A 146 -25.26 -36.72 -35.89
C LYS A 146 -25.14 -37.69 -37.08
N ASP A 147 -25.17 -37.16 -38.30
CA ASP A 147 -25.09 -37.95 -39.54
C ASP A 147 -23.65 -38.15 -40.07
N ASP A 148 -22.64 -37.45 -39.56
CA ASP A 148 -21.24 -37.66 -40.00
C ASP A 148 -20.19 -37.15 -38.96
N PRO A 149 -19.62 -38.01 -38.10
CA PRO A 149 -18.70 -37.61 -37.02
C PRO A 149 -17.35 -37.06 -37.52
N LYS A 150 -17.09 -37.08 -38.83
CA LYS A 150 -15.92 -36.44 -39.45
C LYS A 150 -16.03 -34.92 -39.59
N LYS A 151 -17.17 -34.31 -39.21
CA LYS A 151 -17.40 -32.86 -39.29
C LYS A 151 -17.06 -32.08 -38.02
N SER A 152 -16.78 -32.74 -36.89
CA SER A 152 -16.42 -32.02 -35.67
C SER A 152 -15.13 -31.21 -35.89
N LEU A 153 -15.15 -29.93 -35.51
CA LEU A 153 -13.98 -29.07 -35.60
C LEU A 153 -12.92 -29.57 -34.62
N THR A 154 -11.78 -29.99 -35.15
CA THR A 154 -10.59 -30.38 -34.37
C THR A 154 -9.35 -29.74 -34.96
N PHE A 155 -8.54 -29.10 -34.12
CA PHE A 155 -7.25 -28.53 -34.42
C PHE A 155 -6.13 -29.38 -33.81
N ASP A 156 -4.97 -29.35 -34.47
CA ASP A 156 -3.78 -30.03 -33.98
C ASP A 156 -2.98 -29.10 -33.07
N TYR A 157 -2.90 -29.44 -31.77
CA TYR A 157 -2.06 -28.76 -30.78
C TYR A 157 -1.61 -29.74 -29.68
N GLU A 158 -0.48 -29.45 -29.04
CA GLU A 158 0.05 -30.26 -27.94
C GLU A 158 -0.88 -30.18 -26.71
N LYS A 159 -1.34 -31.33 -26.22
CA LYS A 159 -2.23 -31.40 -25.05
C LYS A 159 -1.41 -31.40 -23.75
N THR A 160 -1.09 -30.21 -23.24
CA THR A 160 -0.45 -30.03 -21.93
C THR A 160 -1.46 -30.18 -20.78
N SER A 161 -0.96 -30.32 -19.54
CA SER A 161 -1.82 -30.38 -18.34
C SER A 161 -2.75 -29.16 -18.23
N GLU A 162 -2.20 -27.96 -18.48
CA GLU A 162 -2.92 -26.69 -18.41
C GLU A 162 -4.06 -26.60 -19.44
N ILE A 163 -3.84 -27.14 -20.64
CA ILE A 163 -4.85 -27.18 -21.71
C ILE A 163 -5.98 -28.15 -21.35
N ASN A 164 -5.63 -29.31 -20.79
CA ASN A 164 -6.63 -30.27 -20.33
C ASN A 164 -7.48 -29.69 -19.19
N GLU A 165 -6.89 -28.92 -18.27
CA GLU A 165 -7.63 -28.19 -17.23
C GLU A 165 -8.58 -27.15 -17.84
N LEU A 166 -8.14 -26.39 -18.83
CA LEU A 166 -8.98 -25.40 -19.53
C LEU A 166 -10.16 -26.07 -20.26
N ILE A 167 -9.91 -27.18 -20.95
CA ILE A 167 -10.95 -27.97 -21.63
C ILE A 167 -11.92 -28.58 -20.61
N ALA A 168 -11.45 -28.99 -19.43
CA ALA A 168 -12.28 -29.56 -18.37
C ALA A 168 -13.35 -28.59 -17.84
N LEU A 169 -13.14 -27.27 -17.99
CA LEU A 169 -14.11 -26.24 -17.60
C LEU A 169 -15.43 -26.29 -18.41
N LYS A 170 -15.44 -26.97 -19.57
CA LYS A 170 -16.68 -27.19 -20.34
C LYS A 170 -17.69 -28.09 -19.61
N ASN A 171 -17.22 -28.90 -18.68
CA ASN A 171 -18.09 -29.77 -17.90
C ASN A 171 -18.83 -28.94 -16.85
N LYS A 172 -20.14 -29.15 -16.73
CA LYS A 172 -20.95 -28.43 -15.74
C LYS A 172 -20.33 -28.63 -14.35
N PRO A 173 -19.99 -27.54 -13.63
CA PRO A 173 -19.26 -27.66 -12.38
C PRO A 173 -20.12 -28.30 -11.29
N CYS A 174 -19.66 -29.42 -10.75
CA CYS A 174 -20.26 -30.10 -9.61
C CYS A 174 -19.67 -29.48 -8.33
N LEU A 175 -20.37 -28.50 -7.75
CA LEU A 175 -19.95 -27.85 -6.51
C LEU A 175 -20.75 -28.47 -5.37
N GLU A 176 -20.06 -29.19 -4.48
CA GLU A 176 -20.65 -29.68 -3.24
C GLU A 176 -21.04 -28.49 -2.35
N SER A 177 -22.31 -28.42 -1.96
CA SER A 177 -22.84 -27.39 -1.06
C SER A 177 -22.14 -27.45 0.30
N ILE A 178 -21.62 -26.32 0.78
CA ILE A 178 -21.02 -26.22 2.12
C ILE A 178 -22.09 -26.45 3.22
N PHE A 179 -23.37 -26.24 2.90
CA PHE A 179 -24.51 -26.26 3.84
C PHE A 179 -25.40 -27.51 3.81
N LYS A 180 -24.92 -28.68 3.39
CA LYS A 180 -25.74 -29.91 3.48
C LYS A 180 -25.92 -30.35 4.94
N LYS A 181 -27.19 -30.36 5.37
CA LYS A 181 -27.75 -30.81 6.67
C LYS A 181 -26.86 -31.79 7.44
N GLY A 182 -26.18 -31.25 8.44
CA GLY A 182 -25.48 -32.01 9.48
C GLY A 182 -24.86 -31.04 10.46
N HIS A 183 -25.63 -30.63 11.48
CA HIS A 183 -25.20 -29.87 12.65
C HIS A 183 -23.90 -29.04 12.50
N CYS A 184 -23.98 -27.85 11.90
CA CYS A 184 -23.07 -26.80 12.35
C CYS A 184 -23.50 -26.45 13.77
N LYS A 185 -22.93 -27.13 14.77
CA LYS A 185 -22.75 -26.48 16.05
C LYS A 185 -21.94 -25.23 15.74
N ILE A 186 -22.57 -24.07 15.86
CA ILE A 186 -21.84 -22.85 16.11
C ILE A 186 -21.24 -23.07 17.50
N GLU A 187 -20.07 -23.69 17.56
CA GLU A 187 -19.21 -23.46 18.71
C GLU A 187 -18.68 -22.04 18.50
N GLU A 188 -19.34 -21.09 19.17
CA GLU A 188 -18.68 -19.84 19.50
C GLU A 188 -17.31 -20.23 20.08
N PRO A 189 -16.19 -19.76 19.51
CA PRO A 189 -14.91 -19.96 20.17
C PRO A 189 -15.02 -19.24 21.52
N ASP A 190 -15.07 -20.01 22.60
CA ASP A 190 -15.06 -19.46 23.95
C ASP A 190 -13.74 -18.70 24.12
N LEU A 191 -13.84 -17.38 24.01
CA LEU A 191 -12.74 -16.43 24.04
C LEU A 191 -11.99 -16.47 25.39
N GLY A 192 -12.47 -17.22 26.38
CA GLY A 192 -11.84 -17.39 27.69
C GLY A 192 -10.68 -18.40 27.72
N THR A 193 -10.74 -19.50 26.96
CA THR A 193 -9.79 -20.63 27.14
C THR A 193 -8.50 -20.52 26.31
N LEU A 194 -8.51 -19.74 25.22
CA LEU A 194 -7.31 -19.46 24.41
C LEU A 194 -6.36 -18.43 25.05
N ILE A 195 -6.81 -17.72 26.09
CA ILE A 195 -6.00 -16.75 26.84
C ILE A 195 -5.08 -17.47 27.84
N GLU A 196 -5.48 -18.63 28.36
CA GLU A 196 -4.68 -19.34 29.38
C GLU A 196 -3.59 -20.26 28.80
N GLN A 197 -3.71 -20.70 27.55
CA GLN A 197 -2.72 -21.59 26.94
C GLN A 197 -1.48 -20.87 26.37
N ASN A 198 -1.55 -19.55 26.16
CA ASN A 198 -0.40 -18.75 25.71
C ASN A 198 0.33 -18.00 26.84
N LEU A 199 -0.11 -18.13 28.09
CA LEU A 199 0.58 -17.61 29.28
C LEU A 199 1.55 -18.62 29.91
N LYS A 200 1.80 -19.78 29.27
CA LYS A 200 2.72 -20.82 29.76
C LYS A 200 3.94 -21.09 28.86
N PHE A 201 4.18 -20.28 27.83
CA PHE A 201 5.39 -20.36 27.00
C PHE A 201 6.47 -19.32 27.37
N GLU A 202 6.41 -18.76 28.57
CA GLU A 202 7.52 -18.03 29.21
C GLU A 202 8.09 -18.85 30.37
N SER A 203 8.80 -19.94 30.05
CA SER A 203 9.86 -20.46 30.90
C SER A 203 10.65 -21.50 30.13
N ASP A 204 11.96 -21.27 30.05
CA ASP A 204 13.02 -22.19 29.58
C ASP A 204 13.31 -22.20 28.07
N GLU A 205 14.08 -21.20 27.62
CA GLU A 205 15.36 -21.43 26.92
C GLU A 205 16.15 -20.10 26.89
N LYS A 206 17.17 -20.00 27.76
CA LYS A 206 18.16 -18.92 27.75
C LYS A 206 19.35 -19.35 26.89
N ASP A 207 19.27 -19.15 25.59
CA ASP A 207 20.45 -19.16 24.74
C ASP A 207 20.97 -17.73 24.55
N LYS A 208 22.07 -17.46 25.25
CA LYS A 208 22.90 -16.26 25.11
C LYS A 208 23.55 -16.27 23.74
N ILE A 209 23.04 -15.48 22.80
CA ILE A 209 23.84 -15.02 21.66
C ILE A 209 24.52 -13.71 22.08
N ILE A 210 25.79 -13.83 22.48
CA ILE A 210 26.71 -12.73 22.71
C ILE A 210 27.16 -12.24 21.33
N PHE A 211 26.71 -11.06 20.90
CA PHE A 211 27.40 -10.33 19.82
C PHE A 211 28.59 -9.59 20.44
N GLU A 212 29.75 -10.24 20.41
CA GLU A 212 31.04 -9.58 20.65
C GLU A 212 31.33 -8.59 19.51
N ASN A 213 31.35 -7.31 19.88
CA ASN A 213 31.95 -6.24 19.08
C ASN A 213 33.45 -6.50 18.92
N LYS A 214 33.86 -7.13 17.81
CA LYS A 214 35.25 -7.00 17.34
C LYS A 214 35.44 -5.63 16.69
N ASN A 215 35.75 -4.66 17.55
CA ASN A 215 36.54 -3.50 17.17
C ASN A 215 37.88 -4.01 16.62
N LEU A 216 38.06 -3.93 15.30
CA LEU A 216 39.37 -3.98 14.66
C LEU A 216 40.11 -2.68 15.00
N GLY A 217 40.63 -2.63 16.23
CA GLY A 217 41.66 -1.68 16.62
C GLY A 217 42.98 -2.11 16.00
N ILE A 218 43.30 -1.54 14.84
CA ILE A 218 44.66 -1.58 14.31
C ILE A 218 45.49 -0.64 15.16
N ASN A 219 46.14 -1.21 16.18
CA ASN A 219 47.13 -0.54 17.01
C ASN A 219 48.50 -0.94 16.47
N ILE A 220 49.04 -0.12 15.56
CA ILE A 220 50.43 -0.25 15.11
C ILE A 220 51.28 0.42 16.19
N SER A 221 51.80 -0.39 17.10
CA SER A 221 52.91 0.00 17.96
C SER A 221 54.07 -0.94 17.67
N GLN A 222 55.10 -0.35 17.07
CA GLN A 222 56.40 -0.91 16.76
C GLN A 222 56.98 -1.65 17.97
N SER A 223 57.41 -2.89 17.74
CA SER A 223 58.50 -3.50 18.49
C SER A 223 59.58 -3.92 17.51
N VAL A 224 60.71 -3.26 17.66
CA VAL A 224 61.93 -3.36 16.86
C VAL A 224 62.49 -4.78 16.90
N CYS A 225 62.68 -5.38 15.74
CA CYS A 225 63.66 -6.44 15.53
C CYS A 225 64.77 -5.83 14.68
N ILE A 226 65.94 -5.69 15.32
CA ILE A 226 67.17 -5.21 14.72
C ILE A 226 67.63 -6.27 13.72
N ASP A 227 67.71 -5.94 12.44
CA ASP A 227 68.69 -6.52 11.55
C ASP A 227 69.21 -5.46 10.58
N SER A 228 70.50 -5.55 10.32
CA SER A 228 71.39 -4.51 9.79
C SER A 228 71.20 -4.24 8.30
N ASP A 229 71.66 -3.04 7.91
CA ASP A 229 72.02 -2.57 6.56
C ASP A 229 70.89 -2.10 5.64
N ASP A 230 70.73 -0.78 5.55
CA ASP A 230 70.60 -0.05 4.27
C ASP A 230 70.67 1.48 4.58
N GLU A 231 71.87 2.04 4.40
CA GLU A 231 72.10 3.50 4.39
C GLU A 231 71.39 4.14 3.16
N ASP A 232 70.91 5.38 3.33
CA ASP A 232 70.32 6.27 2.30
C ASP A 232 68.81 6.15 1.97
N LYS A 233 67.94 6.40 2.96
CA LYS A 233 66.60 6.95 2.69
C LYS A 233 66.37 8.26 3.43
N LEU A 234 66.35 9.35 2.66
CA LEU A 234 65.87 10.66 3.09
C LEU A 234 64.45 10.52 3.69
N GLU A 235 64.29 10.92 4.95
CA GLU A 235 62.99 10.95 5.60
C GLU A 235 62.12 12.07 4.99
N ALA A 236 60.86 11.75 4.67
CA ALA A 236 59.90 12.74 4.20
C ALA A 236 59.63 13.77 5.32
N TYR A 237 59.71 15.05 4.98
CA TYR A 237 59.49 16.14 5.93
C TYR A 237 58.05 16.11 6.48
N ASP A 238 57.90 16.16 7.82
CA ASP A 238 56.61 16.09 8.49
C ASP A 238 55.83 17.42 8.38
N LEU A 239 54.75 17.40 7.58
CA LEU A 239 53.81 18.51 7.38
C LEU A 239 52.63 18.49 8.38
N SER A 240 52.65 17.63 9.41
CA SER A 240 51.56 17.49 10.40
C SER A 240 51.24 18.77 11.20
N ASN A 241 52.15 19.75 11.19
CA ASN A 241 51.98 21.05 11.85
C ASN A 241 51.46 22.17 10.93
N ASP A 242 51.27 21.93 9.62
CA ASP A 242 50.69 22.91 8.70
C ASP A 242 49.15 22.82 8.71
N THR A 243 48.54 23.36 9.77
CA THR A 243 47.10 23.67 9.77
C THR A 243 46.92 25.19 9.88
N LYS A 244 46.47 25.81 8.78
CA LYS A 244 45.89 27.16 8.88
C LYS A 244 44.61 27.04 9.70
N ASN A 245 44.69 27.35 11.00
CA ASN A 245 43.52 27.55 11.86
C ASN A 245 42.78 28.82 11.42
N VAL A 246 42.13 28.78 10.26
CA VAL A 246 41.17 29.81 9.86
C VAL A 246 39.91 29.52 10.66
N LYS A 247 39.69 30.28 11.74
CA LYS A 247 38.39 30.26 12.42
C LYS A 247 37.35 30.75 11.41
N VAL A 248 36.61 29.81 10.83
CA VAL A 248 35.49 30.12 9.95
C VAL A 248 34.49 30.97 10.72
N LYS A 249 34.16 32.15 10.17
CA LYS A 249 33.22 33.08 10.81
C LYS A 249 31.80 32.50 10.70
N LYS A 250 31.07 32.50 11.81
CA LYS A 250 29.67 32.08 11.83
C LYS A 250 28.83 33.05 10.99
N PRO A 251 27.99 32.55 10.05
CA PRO A 251 27.09 33.39 9.27
C PRO A 251 26.14 34.20 10.17
N VAL A 252 25.90 35.45 9.78
CA VAL A 252 25.05 36.38 10.55
C VAL A 252 23.66 36.54 9.90
N TYR A 253 23.57 36.39 8.58
CA TYR A 253 22.32 36.50 7.81
C TYR A 253 21.94 35.16 7.15
N LEU A 254 20.65 34.97 6.85
CA LEU A 254 20.20 33.74 6.19
C LEU A 254 20.70 33.67 4.73
N ARG A 255 20.81 34.81 4.04
CA ARG A 255 21.41 34.90 2.69
C ARG A 255 22.88 34.49 2.68
N ASP A 256 23.63 34.77 3.75
CA ASP A 256 25.02 34.32 3.87
C ASP A 256 25.07 32.79 4.00
N CYS A 257 24.21 32.22 4.86
CA CYS A 257 24.05 30.77 4.95
C CYS A 257 23.68 30.14 3.61
N LEU A 258 22.73 30.73 2.89
CA LEU A 258 22.30 30.26 1.58
C LEU A 258 23.46 30.27 0.57
N ASN A 259 24.22 31.37 0.51
CA ASN A 259 25.38 31.49 -0.36
C ASN A 259 26.47 30.47 -0.02
N SER A 260 26.76 30.26 1.27
CA SER A 260 27.71 29.22 1.70
C SER A 260 27.23 27.82 1.30
N LEU A 261 25.93 27.54 1.43
CA LEU A 261 25.38 26.25 1.04
C LEU A 261 25.36 26.02 -0.47
N ILE A 262 25.27 27.07 -1.30
CA ILE A 262 25.27 26.94 -2.76
C ILE A 262 26.71 26.89 -3.30
N TYR A 263 27.55 27.85 -2.90
CA TYR A 263 28.80 28.16 -3.59
C TYR A 263 30.08 27.77 -2.84
N SER A 264 30.01 27.50 -1.53
CA SER A 264 31.22 27.13 -0.78
C SER A 264 31.58 25.66 -1.00
N ASP A 265 32.86 25.43 -1.27
CA ASP A 265 33.52 24.12 -1.32
C ASP A 265 34.31 23.82 -0.04
N ASP A 266 34.34 24.73 0.95
CA ASP A 266 34.99 24.52 2.25
C ASP A 266 34.06 23.73 3.18
N PRO A 267 34.43 22.50 3.60
CA PRO A 267 33.62 21.69 4.51
C PRO A 267 33.26 22.41 5.82
N GLN A 268 34.17 23.24 6.34
CA GLN A 268 33.96 23.95 7.61
C GLN A 268 32.94 25.07 7.46
N GLU A 269 32.92 25.76 6.32
CA GLU A 269 31.91 26.78 5.99
C GLU A 269 30.52 26.15 5.81
N ILE A 270 30.43 25.01 5.12
CA ILE A 270 29.17 24.28 4.93
C ILE A 270 28.61 23.80 6.28
N GLU A 271 29.45 23.20 7.12
CA GLU A 271 29.05 22.73 8.45
C GLU A 271 28.57 23.89 9.33
N THR A 272 29.32 24.99 9.35
CA THR A 272 28.97 26.17 10.14
C THR A 272 27.67 26.82 9.63
N ALA A 273 27.47 26.85 8.31
CA ALA A 273 26.24 27.36 7.70
C ALA A 273 25.03 26.51 8.10
N LEU A 274 25.09 25.18 7.97
CA LEU A 274 24.02 24.27 8.35
C LEU A 274 23.60 24.43 9.81
N LYS A 275 24.58 24.43 10.73
CA LYS A 275 24.34 24.59 12.17
C LYS A 275 23.73 25.95 12.52
N SER A 276 23.96 26.97 11.70
CA SER A 276 23.46 28.32 11.94
C SER A 276 22.03 28.53 11.46
N VAL A 277 21.55 27.77 10.45
CA VAL A 277 20.22 27.94 9.84
C VAL A 277 19.13 27.99 10.90
N LYS A 278 19.10 27.03 11.82
CA LYS A 278 18.07 26.95 12.86
C LYS A 278 17.96 28.25 13.68
N SER A 279 19.08 28.72 14.22
CA SER A 279 19.11 29.94 15.04
C SER A 279 18.77 31.20 14.27
N LEU A 280 19.12 31.25 12.98
CA LEU A 280 18.86 32.41 12.13
C LEU A 280 17.39 32.47 11.70
N CYS A 281 16.75 31.32 11.44
CA CYS A 281 15.32 31.24 11.15
C CYS A 281 14.47 31.79 12.31
N ASP A 282 14.84 31.45 13.55
CA ASP A 282 14.14 31.93 14.75
C ASP A 282 14.32 33.45 14.98
N THR A 283 15.28 34.09 14.30
CA THR A 283 15.61 35.51 14.49
C THR A 283 15.08 36.38 13.35
N TYR A 284 15.36 36.01 12.09
CA TYR A 284 15.16 36.86 10.90
C TYR A 284 13.94 36.42 10.08
N HIS A 285 12.75 36.66 10.64
CA HIS A 285 11.48 36.19 10.07
C HIS A 285 11.19 36.79 8.68
N THR A 286 11.38 38.10 8.50
CA THR A 286 11.10 38.78 7.21
C THR A 286 12.02 38.31 6.09
N GLU A 287 13.31 38.15 6.37
CA GLU A 287 14.26 37.59 5.39
C GLU A 287 13.87 36.15 5.04
N LEU A 288 13.49 35.35 6.04
CA LEU A 288 13.05 33.97 5.83
C LEU A 288 11.78 33.87 4.99
N GLU A 289 10.83 34.82 5.08
CA GLU A 289 9.62 34.82 4.23
C GLU A 289 9.99 34.81 2.75
N GLU A 290 10.93 35.67 2.35
CA GLU A 290 11.36 35.85 0.97
C GLU A 290 12.14 34.64 0.42
N ILE A 291 12.95 33.99 1.26
CA ILE A 291 13.90 32.95 0.83
C ILE A 291 13.55 31.54 1.33
N SER A 292 12.45 31.35 2.07
CA SER A 292 12.08 30.07 2.70
C SER A 292 12.10 28.89 1.72
N VAL A 293 11.42 29.05 0.58
CA VAL A 293 11.34 28.02 -0.45
C VAL A 293 12.69 27.78 -1.13
N GLU A 294 13.47 28.84 -1.36
CA GLU A 294 14.79 28.73 -1.97
C GLU A 294 15.79 28.04 -1.04
N LEU A 295 15.81 28.41 0.23
CA LEU A 295 16.61 27.77 1.27
C LEU A 295 16.24 26.29 1.42
N LEU A 296 14.94 25.98 1.44
CA LEU A 296 14.46 24.59 1.50
C LEU A 296 14.86 23.78 0.27
N ARG A 297 14.83 24.39 -0.94
CA ARG A 297 15.31 23.76 -2.18
C ARG A 297 16.78 23.41 -2.09
N VAL A 298 17.63 24.35 -1.66
CA VAL A 298 19.07 24.12 -1.53
C VAL A 298 19.32 23.01 -0.51
N LEU A 299 18.71 23.08 0.66
CA LEU A 299 18.84 22.07 1.71
C LEU A 299 18.43 20.67 1.22
N LEU A 300 17.32 20.54 0.49
CA LEU A 300 16.85 19.24 -0.03
C LEU A 300 17.82 18.66 -1.09
N SER A 301 18.46 19.52 -1.87
CA SER A 301 19.38 19.10 -2.94
C SER A 301 20.81 18.83 -2.45
N LYS A 302 21.22 19.36 -1.29
CA LYS A 302 22.61 19.32 -0.83
C LYS A 302 23.00 17.91 -0.34
N SER A 303 24.02 17.35 -0.97
CA SER A 303 24.64 16.07 -0.61
C SER A 303 25.86 16.23 0.31
N ASN A 304 26.18 15.19 1.07
CA ASN A 304 27.35 15.16 1.95
C ASN A 304 28.63 14.78 1.20
N SER A 305 29.08 15.63 0.25
CA SER A 305 30.26 15.34 -0.59
C SER A 305 31.57 15.24 0.21
N TYR A 306 31.64 15.86 1.39
CA TYR A 306 32.85 15.99 2.19
C TYR A 306 32.86 15.13 3.46
N SER A 307 31.88 14.22 3.62
CA SER A 307 31.73 13.37 4.81
C SER A 307 31.70 14.17 6.13
N ILE A 308 31.01 15.32 6.12
CA ILE A 308 30.79 16.14 7.31
C ILE A 308 30.01 15.33 8.35
N LYS A 309 30.43 15.40 9.62
CA LYS A 309 29.77 14.72 10.74
C LYS A 309 28.40 15.31 10.99
N ASP A 310 27.42 14.46 11.30
CA ASP A 310 26.03 14.85 11.60
C ASP A 310 25.36 15.69 10.49
N PHE A 311 25.88 15.64 9.26
CA PHE A 311 25.40 16.46 8.15
C PHE A 311 23.93 16.23 7.82
N ASP A 312 23.53 14.96 7.66
CA ASP A 312 22.14 14.63 7.34
C ASP A 312 21.20 15.04 8.47
N GLU A 313 21.71 15.01 9.71
CA GLU A 313 20.98 15.40 10.88
C GLU A 313 20.73 16.91 10.95
N ASP A 314 21.79 17.70 10.77
CA ASP A 314 21.71 19.16 10.73
C ASP A 314 20.89 19.63 9.53
N ARG A 315 21.05 18.99 8.36
CA ARG A 315 20.26 19.26 7.15
C ARG A 315 18.77 19.02 7.39
N MET A 316 18.40 17.86 7.95
CA MET A 316 17.01 17.54 8.26
C MET A 316 16.41 18.53 9.27
N SER A 317 17.15 18.83 10.34
CA SER A 317 16.73 19.80 11.36
C SER A 317 16.51 21.20 10.78
N ALA A 318 17.38 21.64 9.87
CA ALA A 318 17.24 22.90 9.15
C ALA A 318 15.98 22.92 8.28
N MET A 319 15.74 21.88 7.45
CA MET A 319 14.54 21.78 6.62
C MET A 319 13.25 21.83 7.44
N ILE A 320 13.20 21.09 8.55
CA ILE A 320 12.03 21.11 9.45
C ILE A 320 11.83 22.49 10.05
N THR A 321 12.91 23.17 10.46
CA THR A 321 12.82 24.50 11.07
C THR A 321 12.27 25.53 10.08
N VAL A 322 12.75 25.54 8.83
CA VAL A 322 12.22 26.40 7.77
C VAL A 322 10.74 26.11 7.51
N THR A 323 10.37 24.83 7.41
CA THR A 323 8.98 24.40 7.17
C THR A 323 8.06 24.75 8.34
N CYS A 324 8.54 24.73 9.60
CA CYS A 324 7.74 25.17 10.75
C CYS A 324 7.38 26.67 10.71
N HIS A 325 8.25 27.53 10.18
CA HIS A 325 8.00 28.98 10.09
C HIS A 325 7.03 29.32 8.96
N TYR A 326 7.21 28.68 7.79
CA TYR A 326 6.39 28.93 6.59
C TYR A 326 5.77 27.62 6.07
N PRO A 327 4.81 27.02 6.82
CA PRO A 327 4.33 25.66 6.54
C PRO A 327 3.55 25.52 5.23
N LYS A 328 2.82 26.56 4.81
CA LYS A 328 2.01 26.49 3.58
C LYS A 328 2.89 26.45 2.34
N ASP A 329 3.75 27.45 2.17
CA ASP A 329 4.60 27.58 0.97
C ASP A 329 5.62 26.44 0.89
N CYS A 330 6.22 26.06 2.02
CA CYS A 330 7.14 24.93 2.08
C CYS A 330 6.43 23.59 1.78
N ALA A 331 5.21 23.35 2.28
CA ALA A 331 4.49 22.11 1.98
C ALA A 331 4.07 22.03 0.50
N ILE A 332 3.62 23.13 -0.10
CA ILE A 332 3.32 23.19 -1.54
C ILE A 332 4.56 22.83 -2.35
N TYR A 333 5.70 23.43 -2.03
CA TYR A 333 6.97 23.09 -2.68
C TYR A 333 7.33 21.61 -2.48
N LEU A 334 7.41 21.12 -1.25
CA LEU A 334 7.82 19.74 -0.94
C LEU A 334 6.93 18.69 -1.62
N THR A 335 5.62 18.86 -1.53
CA THR A 335 4.67 17.91 -2.15
C THR A 335 4.70 17.94 -3.67
N SER A 336 4.98 19.10 -4.28
CA SER A 336 5.25 19.16 -5.72
C SER A 336 6.53 18.41 -6.10
N GLN A 337 7.63 18.64 -5.37
CA GLN A 337 8.93 18.03 -5.65
C GLN A 337 8.94 16.52 -5.41
N PHE A 338 8.07 16.01 -4.55
CA PHE A 338 7.91 14.57 -4.35
C PHE A 338 7.63 13.82 -5.65
N TYR A 339 6.82 14.41 -6.54
CA TYR A 339 6.51 13.81 -7.84
C TYR A 339 7.43 14.27 -8.96
N GLU A 340 8.14 15.39 -8.83
CA GLU A 340 8.98 15.92 -9.90
C GLU A 340 10.16 15.02 -10.29
N ALA A 341 10.59 15.17 -11.54
CA ALA A 341 11.81 14.55 -12.04
C ALA A 341 13.04 15.25 -11.46
N GLY A 342 14.08 14.51 -11.10
CA GLY A 342 15.36 15.08 -10.64
C GLY A 342 15.73 14.79 -9.18
N PHE A 343 14.82 14.25 -8.37
CA PHE A 343 15.13 13.80 -7.01
C PHE A 343 15.34 12.28 -6.93
N SER A 344 16.20 11.86 -6.00
CA SER A 344 16.41 10.45 -5.65
C SER A 344 15.29 9.92 -4.74
N LEU A 345 15.16 8.58 -4.62
CA LEU A 345 14.24 7.97 -3.65
C LEU A 345 14.58 8.34 -2.20
N SER A 346 15.87 8.58 -1.89
CA SER A 346 16.31 9.04 -0.58
C SER A 346 15.75 10.44 -0.27
N GLN A 347 15.90 11.38 -1.20
CA GLN A 347 15.38 12.74 -1.06
C GLN A 347 13.84 12.77 -1.00
N ARG A 348 13.16 11.89 -1.74
CA ARG A 348 11.70 11.74 -1.60
C ARG A 348 11.31 11.21 -0.21
N GLY A 349 12.11 10.32 0.36
CA GLY A 349 11.98 9.89 1.76
C GLY A 349 12.18 11.05 2.73
N ASP A 350 13.17 11.92 2.48
CA ASP A 350 13.42 13.12 3.27
C ASP A 350 12.23 14.08 3.23
N ILE A 351 11.61 14.29 2.07
CA ILE A 351 10.38 15.09 1.92
C ILE A 351 9.29 14.58 2.87
N LEU A 352 9.02 13.27 2.86
CA LEU A 352 8.00 12.66 3.71
C LEU A 352 8.32 12.82 5.21
N ASN A 353 9.60 12.71 5.58
CA ASN A 353 10.06 12.94 6.95
C ASN A 353 9.85 14.40 7.37
N VAL A 354 10.25 15.37 6.56
CA VAL A 354 10.08 16.80 6.85
C VAL A 354 8.61 17.14 7.06
N LEU A 355 7.73 16.68 6.16
CA LEU A 355 6.28 16.92 6.26
C LEU A 355 5.72 16.35 7.58
N THR A 356 6.08 15.10 7.90
CA THR A 356 5.58 14.40 9.09
C THR A 356 6.08 15.06 10.40
N MET A 357 7.38 15.36 10.48
CA MET A 357 7.98 15.96 11.68
C MET A 357 7.54 17.41 11.87
N THR A 358 7.34 18.15 10.78
CA THR A 358 6.81 19.52 10.84
C THR A 358 5.36 19.51 11.31
N ALA A 359 4.51 18.63 10.75
CA ALA A 359 3.14 18.44 11.22
C ALA A 359 3.08 18.16 12.72
N GLN A 360 3.98 17.30 13.23
CA GLN A 360 4.06 16.99 14.65
C GLN A 360 4.41 18.23 15.50
N LYS A 361 5.47 18.97 15.12
CA LYS A 361 5.90 20.18 15.84
C LYS A 361 4.82 21.26 15.87
N LEU A 362 4.03 21.39 14.80
CA LEU A 362 2.95 22.37 14.69
C LEU A 362 1.68 21.93 15.45
N SER A 363 1.40 20.62 15.50
CA SER A 363 0.20 20.07 16.14
C SER A 363 0.25 20.14 17.67
N ASP A 364 1.37 19.77 18.29
CA ASP A 364 1.60 19.98 19.72
C ASP A 364 3.10 19.93 20.06
N PRO A 365 3.71 21.03 20.54
CA PRO A 365 5.10 21.08 20.97
C PRO A 365 5.47 20.11 22.11
N ASN A 366 4.47 19.58 22.84
CA ASN A 366 4.65 18.64 23.95
C ASN A 366 4.24 17.20 23.59
N VAL A 367 3.84 16.91 22.35
CA VAL A 367 3.63 15.54 21.86
C VAL A 367 5.00 14.89 21.60
N GLU A 368 5.70 14.65 22.71
CA GLU A 368 6.90 13.81 22.79
C GLU A 368 6.54 12.31 22.82
N ASN A 369 5.25 11.95 22.65
CA ASN A 369 4.71 10.63 23.04
C ASN A 369 4.08 9.82 21.89
N ILE A 370 4.11 10.28 20.65
CA ILE A 370 3.67 9.46 19.49
C ILE A 370 4.90 8.93 18.76
N ILE A 371 5.89 9.79 18.53
CA ILE A 371 7.19 9.48 17.93
C ILE A 371 8.24 9.53 19.05
N ASP A 372 8.89 8.39 19.33
CA ASP A 372 9.82 8.19 20.44
C ASP A 372 10.90 9.30 20.51
N LYS A 373 11.19 9.81 21.72
CA LYS A 373 12.26 10.78 21.99
C LYS A 373 13.62 10.34 21.40
N ARG A 374 13.84 9.04 21.25
CA ARG A 374 15.06 8.48 20.62
C ARG A 374 15.09 8.62 19.10
N ALA A 375 13.93 8.66 18.43
CA ALA A 375 13.79 8.93 17.01
C ALA A 375 13.80 10.43 16.68
N LEU A 376 13.56 11.29 17.69
CA LEU A 376 13.79 12.74 17.63
C LEU A 376 15.24 13.12 17.93
N ASN A 377 15.93 12.33 18.76
CA ASN A 377 17.35 12.56 19.09
C ASN A 377 18.34 12.10 18.01
N LYS A 378 17.87 11.31 17.03
CA LYS A 378 18.61 11.03 15.81
C LYS A 378 17.80 11.68 14.70
N ASN A 379 18.28 12.77 14.13
CA ASN A 379 17.56 13.54 13.10
C ASN A 379 17.40 12.79 11.75
N TYR A 380 17.39 11.44 11.79
CA TYR A 380 17.06 10.52 10.73
C TYR A 380 16.02 9.52 11.24
N VAL A 381 14.83 9.58 10.64
CA VAL A 381 13.69 8.78 11.06
C VAL A 381 13.71 7.43 10.33
N ASN A 382 13.90 6.35 11.09
CA ASN A 382 13.58 5.03 10.58
C ASN A 382 12.06 4.82 10.64
N PHE A 383 11.40 4.84 9.47
CA PHE A 383 9.97 4.59 9.32
C PHE A 383 9.50 3.31 10.03
N ASN A 384 10.31 2.23 10.02
CA ASN A 384 9.99 0.99 10.72
C ASN A 384 10.00 1.15 12.25
N GLN A 385 10.90 1.99 12.77
CA GLN A 385 11.00 2.28 14.21
C GLN A 385 9.87 3.20 14.69
N LEU A 386 9.47 4.19 13.88
CA LEU A 386 8.29 5.00 14.18
C LEU A 386 7.01 4.19 14.18
N TYR A 387 6.90 3.29 13.20
CA TYR A 387 5.79 2.37 13.07
C TYR A 387 5.63 1.55 14.35
N GLU A 388 6.68 0.82 14.75
CA GLU A 388 6.69 -0.01 15.95
C GLU A 388 6.35 0.79 17.21
N ASN A 389 7.00 1.93 17.42
CA ASN A 389 6.77 2.74 18.62
C ASN A 389 5.35 3.34 18.68
N SER A 390 4.82 3.83 17.55
CA SER A 390 3.46 4.36 17.47
C SER A 390 2.43 3.26 17.73
N PHE A 391 2.66 2.07 17.16
CA PHE A 391 1.83 0.89 17.35
C PHE A 391 1.84 0.40 18.81
N GLN A 392 3.02 0.35 19.44
CA GLN A 392 3.18 0.00 20.85
C GLN A 392 2.53 1.02 21.80
N ASN A 393 2.53 2.31 21.44
CA ASN A 393 1.83 3.34 22.22
C ASN A 393 0.30 3.22 22.11
N ILE A 394 -0.22 2.79 20.96
CA ILE A 394 -1.64 2.45 20.77
C ILE A 394 -2.03 1.23 21.63
N LEU A 395 -1.15 0.23 21.72
CA LEU A 395 -1.32 -0.95 22.58
C LEU A 395 -1.35 -0.59 24.09
N LYS A 396 -0.45 0.29 24.54
CA LYS A 396 -0.36 0.71 25.96
C LYS A 396 -1.56 1.51 26.45
N LYS A 397 -2.22 2.31 25.59
CA LYS A 397 -3.45 3.04 25.95
C LYS A 397 -4.64 2.11 26.26
N LYS A 398 -4.54 0.80 25.99
CA LYS A 398 -5.54 -0.23 26.33
C LYS A 398 -5.22 -1.04 27.60
N THR A 399 -4.02 -0.94 28.18
CA THR A 399 -3.63 -1.65 29.42
C THR A 399 -3.68 -0.79 30.68
N VAL A 400 -4.18 0.45 30.59
CA VAL A 400 -4.53 1.23 31.78
C VAL A 400 -5.89 0.76 32.28
N THR A 401 -5.87 -0.15 33.25
CA THR A 401 -7.03 -0.59 34.03
C THR A 401 -7.76 0.63 34.60
N ALA A 402 -9.09 0.50 34.76
CA ALA A 402 -10.02 1.55 35.21
C ALA A 402 -9.65 2.28 36.54
N ALA A 403 -8.57 1.89 37.22
CA ALA A 403 -8.08 2.47 38.46
C ALA A 403 -7.40 3.85 38.30
N GLU A 404 -6.88 4.23 37.12
CA GLU A 404 -6.18 5.51 36.92
C GLU A 404 -7.07 6.68 36.45
N ILE A 405 -8.36 6.42 36.20
CA ILE A 405 -9.34 7.42 35.74
C ILE A 405 -9.58 8.55 36.78
N LYS A 406 -9.13 8.37 38.04
CA LYS A 406 -9.37 9.32 39.13
C LYS A 406 -8.50 10.58 39.15
N LYS A 407 -7.62 10.82 38.16
CA LYS A 407 -6.89 12.10 38.05
C LYS A 407 -6.83 12.63 36.61
N LYS A 408 -7.98 12.88 35.97
CA LYS A 408 -7.99 13.77 34.79
C LYS A 408 -7.71 15.20 35.25
N LYS A 409 -6.42 15.60 35.21
CA LYS A 409 -6.03 17.02 35.20
C LYS A 409 -6.78 17.68 34.04
N VAL A 410 -7.38 18.83 34.31
CA VAL A 410 -8.02 19.69 33.31
C VAL A 410 -7.02 19.92 32.18
N VAL A 411 -7.34 19.40 30.99
CA VAL A 411 -6.52 19.56 29.79
C VAL A 411 -6.59 21.02 29.39
N LYS A 412 -5.46 21.72 29.40
CA LYS A 412 -5.38 23.07 28.82
C LYS A 412 -5.57 22.91 27.32
N THR A 413 -6.67 23.41 26.78
CA THR A 413 -6.92 23.46 25.33
C THR A 413 -5.90 24.40 24.70
N LYS A 414 -4.99 23.85 23.89
CA LYS A 414 -4.04 24.62 23.09
C LYS A 414 -4.49 24.58 21.64
N GLU A 415 -4.45 25.73 20.98
CA GLU A 415 -4.79 25.85 19.57
C GLU A 415 -3.79 25.05 18.71
N ASN A 416 -4.33 24.24 17.81
CA ASN A 416 -3.54 23.47 16.87
C ASN A 416 -3.08 24.40 15.73
N LYS A 417 -1.83 24.87 15.78
CA LYS A 417 -1.24 25.73 14.75
C LYS A 417 -1.11 25.06 13.39
N PHE A 418 -1.20 23.72 13.35
CA PHE A 418 -1.19 22.96 12.11
C PHE A 418 -2.50 23.09 11.33
N SER A 419 -3.62 23.37 12.01
CA SER A 419 -4.99 23.31 11.47
C SER A 419 -5.16 23.98 10.09
N ASP A 420 -4.62 25.18 9.92
CA ASP A 420 -4.72 25.97 8.67
C ASP A 420 -3.85 25.45 7.51
N SER A 421 -2.89 24.58 7.81
CA SER A 421 -1.90 24.10 6.85
C SER A 421 -2.07 22.62 6.45
N ILE A 422 -2.86 21.84 7.20
CA ILE A 422 -3.06 20.39 7.00
C ILE A 422 -3.33 20.01 5.54
N GLY A 423 -4.23 20.73 4.87
CA GLY A 423 -4.63 20.41 3.50
C GLY A 423 -3.45 20.38 2.52
N TYR A 424 -2.46 21.26 2.72
CA TYR A 424 -1.28 21.37 1.87
C TYR A 424 -0.26 20.25 2.12
N PHE A 425 -0.26 19.64 3.31
CA PHE A 425 0.60 18.51 3.65
C PHE A 425 0.03 17.18 3.14
N PHE A 426 -1.29 17.08 3.04
CA PHE A 426 -1.99 15.81 2.86
C PHE A 426 -2.49 15.57 1.43
N PHE A 427 -3.36 16.43 0.90
CA PHE A 427 -4.04 16.16 -0.37
C PHE A 427 -3.13 16.14 -1.59
N PRO A 428 -2.10 17.02 -1.71
CA PRO A 428 -1.18 16.96 -2.85
C PRO A 428 -0.47 15.61 -2.99
N LEU A 429 -0.16 14.92 -1.88
CA LEU A 429 0.43 13.58 -1.87
C LEU A 429 -0.56 12.46 -2.27
N LEU A 430 -1.87 12.74 -2.29
CA LEU A 430 -2.89 11.79 -2.73
C LEU A 430 -3.42 12.08 -4.14
N ASN A 431 -3.05 13.21 -4.75
CA ASN A 431 -3.65 13.64 -6.01
C ASN A 431 -2.97 13.05 -7.26
N SER A 432 -1.79 12.44 -7.13
CA SER A 432 -1.01 11.97 -8.30
C SER A 432 -0.21 10.71 -8.02
N TYR A 433 -0.66 9.88 -7.07
CA TYR A 433 0.01 8.63 -6.72
C TYR A 433 -0.02 7.58 -7.84
N ASP A 434 -1.01 7.67 -8.73
CA ASP A 434 -1.30 6.74 -9.83
C ASP A 434 -0.61 7.11 -11.15
N LYS A 435 -0.02 8.30 -11.24
CA LYS A 435 0.67 8.77 -12.45
C LYS A 435 2.08 8.20 -12.52
N GLY A 436 2.29 7.24 -13.43
CA GLY A 436 3.63 6.76 -13.77
C GLY A 436 4.46 7.86 -14.45
N ARG A 437 5.67 8.10 -13.93
CA ARG A 437 6.70 8.92 -14.58
C ARG A 437 7.86 8.01 -15.02
N VAL A 438 8.61 8.45 -16.04
CA VAL A 438 9.63 7.62 -16.74
C VAL A 438 10.59 6.87 -15.80
N TYR A 439 10.97 7.49 -14.67
CA TYR A 439 11.90 6.92 -13.68
C TYR A 439 11.32 6.88 -12.26
N PHE A 440 10.01 7.05 -12.11
CA PHE A 440 9.36 7.12 -10.81
C PHE A 440 7.91 6.63 -10.91
N SER A 441 7.59 5.54 -10.23
CA SER A 441 6.26 4.93 -10.24
C SER A 441 5.97 4.23 -8.92
N LEU A 442 5.16 4.86 -8.07
CA LEU A 442 4.77 4.34 -6.76
C LEU A 442 4.00 3.02 -6.84
N MET A 443 3.17 2.86 -7.88
CA MET A 443 2.26 1.72 -8.04
C MET A 443 2.89 0.53 -8.75
N GLU A 444 4.02 0.70 -9.44
CA GLU A 444 4.64 -0.35 -10.25
C GLU A 444 6.01 -0.81 -9.73
N LYS A 445 6.79 0.09 -9.12
CA LYS A 445 8.21 -0.16 -8.81
C LYS A 445 8.63 0.33 -7.42
N ASP A 446 8.25 1.55 -7.05
CA ASP A 446 8.80 2.23 -5.87
C ASP A 446 8.02 1.93 -4.58
N PHE A 447 7.77 0.64 -4.31
CA PHE A 447 6.89 0.18 -3.23
C PHE A 447 7.35 0.56 -1.82
N SER A 448 8.66 0.62 -1.59
CA SER A 448 9.21 1.08 -0.31
C SER A 448 8.81 2.53 -0.03
N LEU A 449 8.83 3.39 -1.06
CA LEU A 449 8.41 4.78 -0.91
C LEU A 449 6.89 4.89 -0.78
N LEU A 450 6.12 4.04 -1.49
CA LEU A 450 4.66 3.94 -1.32
C LEU A 450 4.28 3.63 0.13
N GLY A 451 4.92 2.64 0.76
CA GLY A 451 4.70 2.33 2.18
C GLY A 451 5.01 3.51 3.11
N LYS A 452 6.14 4.20 2.89
CA LYS A 452 6.52 5.41 3.65
C LYS A 452 5.50 6.55 3.47
N MET A 453 4.98 6.73 2.26
CA MET A 453 3.96 7.74 1.96
C MET A 453 2.66 7.43 2.70
N ILE A 454 2.19 6.17 2.65
CA ILE A 454 1.00 5.71 3.39
C ILE A 454 1.17 5.95 4.89
N PHE A 455 2.32 5.59 5.44
CA PHE A 455 2.63 5.83 6.84
C PHE A 455 2.58 7.32 7.20
N SER A 456 3.23 8.16 6.39
CA SER A 456 3.27 9.61 6.60
C SER A 456 1.87 10.24 6.58
N LEU A 457 1.04 9.85 5.61
CA LEU A 457 -0.35 10.28 5.51
C LEU A 457 -1.17 9.88 6.73
N ALA A 458 -0.98 8.66 7.24
CA ALA A 458 -1.64 8.21 8.47
C ALA A 458 -1.22 9.05 9.68
N VAL A 459 0.07 9.34 9.85
CA VAL A 459 0.55 10.20 10.94
C VAL A 459 -0.02 11.61 10.83
N ILE A 460 0.00 12.21 9.64
CA ILE A 460 -0.59 13.54 9.39
C ILE A 460 -2.08 13.54 9.72
N LEU A 461 -2.82 12.48 9.36
CA LEU A 461 -4.22 12.33 9.73
C LEU A 461 -4.41 12.27 11.25
N HIS A 462 -3.56 11.54 11.98
CA HIS A 462 -3.62 11.50 13.44
C HIS A 462 -3.39 12.88 14.06
N LEU A 463 -2.45 13.66 13.52
CA LEU A 463 -2.15 15.02 13.98
C LEU A 463 -3.20 16.06 13.58
N SER A 464 -4.16 15.69 12.73
CA SER A 464 -5.29 16.53 12.30
C SER A 464 -6.52 16.44 13.22
N GLU A 465 -6.41 15.78 14.37
CA GLU A 465 -7.51 15.58 15.33
C GLU A 465 -8.30 16.87 15.63
N ASN A 466 -9.63 16.78 15.48
CA ASN A 466 -10.61 17.86 15.71
C ASN A 466 -10.55 19.03 14.72
N THR A 467 -10.09 18.81 13.49
CA THR A 467 -10.12 19.83 12.41
C THR A 467 -11.26 19.60 11.43
N GLN A 468 -11.71 20.66 10.76
CA GLN A 468 -12.84 20.59 9.80
C GLN A 468 -12.54 19.73 8.56
N VAL A 469 -11.26 19.60 8.20
CA VAL A 469 -10.81 18.89 6.99
C VAL A 469 -10.68 17.37 7.22
N GLN A 470 -10.68 16.94 8.48
CA GLN A 470 -10.41 15.57 8.89
C GLN A 470 -11.35 14.54 8.25
N GLU A 471 -12.64 14.84 8.13
CA GLU A 471 -13.60 13.92 7.49
C GLU A 471 -13.22 13.62 6.03
N ASN A 472 -12.85 14.65 5.28
CA ASN A 472 -12.43 14.51 3.88
C ASN A 472 -11.10 13.74 3.77
N MET A 473 -10.18 13.97 4.72
CA MET A 473 -8.92 13.21 4.78
C MET A 473 -9.16 11.74 5.03
N ILE A 474 -10.07 11.40 5.96
CA ILE A 474 -10.44 10.01 6.25
C ILE A 474 -11.00 9.34 4.99
N LYS A 475 -11.96 9.97 4.31
CA LYS A 475 -12.56 9.42 3.09
C LYS A 475 -11.51 9.19 1.99
N ALA A 476 -10.73 10.23 1.67
CA ALA A 476 -9.68 10.15 0.66
C ALA A 476 -8.61 9.09 0.97
N LEU A 477 -8.17 9.00 2.23
CA LEU A 477 -7.22 7.98 2.65
C LEU A 477 -7.83 6.59 2.52
N SER A 478 -9.07 6.40 2.94
CA SER A 478 -9.75 5.11 2.93
C SER A 478 -9.87 4.59 1.49
N ASP A 479 -10.34 5.42 0.56
CA ASP A 479 -10.46 5.07 -0.85
C ASP A 479 -9.10 4.68 -1.46
N PHE A 480 -8.05 5.45 -1.15
CA PHE A 480 -6.69 5.15 -1.57
C PHE A 480 -6.19 3.82 -0.98
N LEU A 481 -6.28 3.63 0.33
CA LEU A 481 -5.83 2.40 1.02
C LEU A 481 -6.56 1.17 0.48
N TRP A 482 -7.84 1.29 0.14
CA TRP A 482 -8.63 0.19 -0.41
C TRP A 482 -8.07 -0.33 -1.75
N SER A 483 -7.46 0.56 -2.53
CA SER A 483 -6.82 0.23 -3.82
C SER A 483 -5.49 -0.51 -3.66
N VAL A 484 -4.76 -0.28 -2.55
CA VAL A 484 -3.41 -0.84 -2.31
C VAL A 484 -3.37 -1.92 -1.22
N LYS A 485 -4.49 -2.25 -0.56
CA LYS A 485 -4.50 -3.16 0.60
C LYS A 485 -3.94 -4.56 0.36
N ASN A 486 -4.06 -5.11 -0.85
CA ASN A 486 -3.62 -6.47 -1.18
C ASN A 486 -2.24 -6.49 -1.88
N HIS A 487 -1.36 -5.57 -1.50
CA HIS A 487 -0.04 -5.45 -2.09
C HIS A 487 0.84 -6.68 -1.81
N SER A 488 1.72 -7.04 -2.74
CA SER A 488 2.67 -8.16 -2.60
C SER A 488 3.72 -7.91 -1.52
N GLU A 489 4.21 -6.67 -1.43
CA GLU A 489 5.18 -6.23 -0.43
C GLU A 489 4.58 -6.17 0.98
N ASP A 490 5.26 -6.79 1.94
CA ASP A 490 4.86 -6.84 3.34
C ASP A 490 4.87 -5.45 4.00
N PHE A 491 5.88 -4.63 3.72
CA PHE A 491 5.97 -3.28 4.26
C PHE A 491 4.80 -2.38 3.83
N VAL A 492 4.29 -2.56 2.61
CA VAL A 492 3.11 -1.82 2.13
C VAL A 492 1.85 -2.30 2.85
N ARG A 493 1.64 -3.62 2.96
CA ARG A 493 0.49 -4.17 3.73
C ARG A 493 0.52 -3.72 5.19
N LYS A 494 1.69 -3.77 5.82
CA LYS A 494 1.95 -3.25 7.17
C LYS A 494 1.53 -1.79 7.29
N SER A 495 2.04 -0.93 6.41
CA SER A 495 1.69 0.50 6.36
C SER A 495 0.18 0.74 6.19
N VAL A 496 -0.50 -0.08 5.39
CA VAL A 496 -1.97 -0.01 5.21
C VAL A 496 -2.72 -0.38 6.49
N ILE A 497 -2.32 -1.46 7.18
CA ILE A 497 -2.95 -1.87 8.46
C ILE A 497 -2.80 -0.78 9.51
N PHE A 498 -1.62 -0.16 9.60
CA PHE A 498 -1.42 1.00 10.48
C PHE A 498 -2.31 2.17 10.12
N ALA A 499 -2.38 2.53 8.83
CA ALA A 499 -3.22 3.63 8.39
C ALA A 499 -4.70 3.40 8.74
N TYR A 500 -5.21 2.16 8.57
CA TYR A 500 -6.54 1.81 9.06
C TYR A 500 -6.69 1.87 10.57
N THR A 501 -5.67 1.45 11.30
CA THR A 501 -5.66 1.56 12.77
C THR A 501 -5.81 3.01 13.20
N ILE A 502 -5.09 3.93 12.56
CA ILE A 502 -5.24 5.37 12.81
C ILE A 502 -6.63 5.87 12.43
N ILE A 503 -7.16 5.49 11.27
CA ILE A 503 -8.52 5.85 10.86
C ILE A 503 -9.52 5.42 11.93
N VAL A 504 -9.49 4.16 12.36
CA VAL A 504 -10.38 3.63 13.42
C VAL A 504 -10.26 4.42 14.73
N MET A 505 -9.06 4.93 15.04
CA MET A 505 -8.81 5.74 16.23
C MET A 505 -9.27 7.20 16.10
N VAL A 506 -9.21 7.77 14.91
CA VAL A 506 -9.42 9.21 14.72
C VAL A 506 -10.85 9.50 14.27
N VAL A 507 -11.51 8.55 13.61
CA VAL A 507 -12.88 8.69 13.12
C VAL A 507 -13.85 9.11 14.24
N PRO A 508 -14.58 10.22 14.05
CA PRO A 508 -15.70 10.60 14.91
C PRO A 508 -16.85 9.58 14.88
N ASP A 509 -17.51 9.37 16.02
CA ASP A 509 -18.56 8.34 16.16
C ASP A 509 -19.73 8.54 15.17
N ASN A 510 -20.11 9.80 14.89
CA ASN A 510 -21.15 10.12 13.91
C ASN A 510 -20.78 9.67 12.47
N LEU A 511 -19.51 9.78 12.09
CA LEU A 511 -19.02 9.32 10.79
C LEU A 511 -18.86 7.79 10.75
N LEU A 512 -18.47 7.19 11.88
CA LEU A 512 -18.32 5.75 12.07
C LEU A 512 -19.61 4.99 11.73
N PHE A 513 -20.73 5.41 12.35
CA PHE A 513 -22.02 4.73 12.20
C PHE A 513 -22.81 5.15 10.95
N GLY A 514 -22.34 6.18 10.23
CA GLY A 514 -22.94 6.66 8.99
C GLY A 514 -22.25 6.09 7.74
N TYR A 515 -21.40 6.90 7.12
CA TYR A 515 -20.73 6.59 5.84
C TYR A 515 -19.80 5.38 5.94
N LEU A 516 -19.08 5.25 7.05
CA LEU A 516 -18.03 4.25 7.20
C LEU A 516 -18.54 2.89 7.69
N ASN A 517 -19.81 2.73 8.02
CA ASN A 517 -20.31 1.48 8.59
C ASN A 517 -20.12 0.29 7.62
N ASN A 518 -20.51 0.45 6.35
CA ASN A 518 -20.30 -0.57 5.31
C ASN A 518 -18.80 -0.80 5.04
N TYR A 519 -18.02 0.28 5.04
CA TYR A 519 -16.58 0.24 4.86
C TYR A 519 -15.87 -0.56 5.97
N PHE A 520 -16.32 -0.39 7.23
CA PHE A 520 -15.77 -1.08 8.39
C PHE A 520 -16.10 -2.56 8.41
N ILE A 521 -17.27 -2.95 7.88
CA ILE A 521 -17.61 -4.36 7.68
C ILE A 521 -16.66 -5.00 6.66
N GLU A 522 -16.44 -4.34 5.52
CA GLU A 522 -15.49 -4.84 4.51
C GLU A 522 -14.05 -4.87 5.04
N LEU A 523 -13.65 -3.84 5.81
CA LEU A 523 -12.37 -3.78 6.50
C LEU A 523 -12.22 -4.92 7.51
N LYS A 524 -13.28 -5.25 8.26
CA LYS A 524 -13.31 -6.38 9.20
C LYS A 524 -12.95 -7.68 8.50
N TYR A 525 -13.66 -8.01 7.42
CA TYR A 525 -13.42 -9.24 6.67
C TYR A 525 -12.02 -9.28 6.08
N TRP A 526 -11.53 -8.15 5.58
CA TRP A 526 -10.16 -8.06 5.08
C TRP A 526 -9.12 -8.31 6.19
N LEU A 527 -9.28 -7.70 7.36
CA LEU A 527 -8.40 -7.91 8.51
C LEU A 527 -8.42 -9.37 8.98
N GLU A 528 -9.58 -10.00 9.08
CA GLU A 528 -9.72 -11.43 9.39
C GLU A 528 -8.99 -12.30 8.34
N GLY A 529 -9.12 -11.95 7.05
CA GLY A 529 -8.38 -12.58 5.97
C GLY A 529 -6.86 -12.47 6.13
N VAL A 530 -6.34 -11.29 6.47
CA VAL A 530 -4.91 -11.07 6.74
C VAL A 530 -4.44 -11.92 7.92
N ILE A 531 -5.22 -11.99 9.00
CA ILE A 531 -4.88 -12.76 10.21
C ILE A 531 -4.73 -14.26 9.90
N LEU A 532 -5.54 -14.78 8.98
CA LEU A 532 -5.50 -16.19 8.59
C LEU A 532 -4.40 -16.47 7.56
N SER A 533 -4.30 -15.64 6.53
CA SER A 533 -3.59 -15.97 5.29
C SER A 533 -2.23 -15.30 5.10
N ASP A 534 -1.89 -14.23 5.84
CA ASP A 534 -0.63 -13.51 5.59
C ASP A 534 0.61 -14.35 5.96
N ALA A 535 1.65 -14.31 5.14
CA ALA A 535 2.89 -15.04 5.41
C ALA A 535 3.65 -14.48 6.62
N LYS A 536 3.48 -13.18 6.94
CA LYS A 536 4.23 -12.51 8.01
C LYS A 536 3.43 -12.47 9.32
N THR A 537 4.06 -12.94 10.39
CA THR A 537 3.49 -12.94 11.74
C THR A 537 3.22 -11.55 12.29
N GLU A 538 4.02 -10.56 11.88
CA GLU A 538 3.87 -9.17 12.31
C GLU A 538 2.60 -8.52 11.75
N CYS A 539 2.35 -8.64 10.43
CA CYS A 539 1.11 -8.17 9.80
C CYS A 539 -0.13 -8.82 10.43
N LYS A 540 -0.05 -10.12 10.78
CA LYS A 540 -1.12 -10.83 11.50
C LYS A 540 -1.40 -10.22 12.87
N LYS A 541 -0.36 -10.01 13.69
CA LYS A 541 -0.49 -9.38 15.03
C LYS A 541 -1.09 -8.00 14.92
N GLU A 542 -0.67 -7.21 13.94
CA GLU A 542 -1.15 -5.84 13.80
C GLU A 542 -2.59 -5.77 13.32
N ALA A 543 -2.97 -6.66 12.41
CA ALA A 543 -4.35 -6.80 11.97
C ALA A 543 -5.28 -7.20 13.12
N GLN A 544 -4.84 -8.10 14.02
CA GLN A 544 -5.59 -8.47 15.23
C GLN A 544 -5.86 -7.26 16.13
N VAL A 545 -4.85 -6.41 16.32
CA VAL A 545 -4.96 -5.21 17.17
C VAL A 545 -5.93 -4.21 16.54
N CYS A 546 -5.82 -3.95 15.22
CA CYS A 546 -6.76 -3.11 14.48
C CYS A 546 -8.20 -3.59 14.63
N LEU A 547 -8.42 -4.90 14.44
CA LEU A 547 -9.72 -5.55 14.58
C LEU A 547 -10.28 -5.43 16.01
N SER A 548 -9.42 -5.57 17.03
CA SER A 548 -9.80 -5.40 18.43
C SER A 548 -10.17 -3.95 18.78
N LEU A 549 -9.51 -2.96 18.15
CA LEU A 549 -9.80 -1.54 18.34
C LEU A 549 -11.15 -1.20 17.74
N MET A 550 -11.38 -1.67 16.52
CA MET A 550 -12.64 -1.51 15.82
C MET A 550 -13.81 -2.13 16.59
N SER A 551 -13.66 -3.37 17.05
CA SER A 551 -14.70 -4.07 17.83
C SER A 551 -15.03 -3.33 19.13
N ASN A 552 -14.02 -2.76 19.80
CA ASN A 552 -14.24 -2.00 21.03
C ASN A 552 -14.96 -0.67 20.78
N ARG A 553 -14.58 0.06 19.71
CA ARG A 553 -15.25 1.30 19.28
C ARG A 553 -16.72 1.10 18.97
N VAL A 554 -17.04 0.03 18.25
CA VAL A 554 -18.42 -0.35 17.93
C VAL A 554 -19.18 -0.68 19.22
N LYS A 555 -18.63 -1.52 20.10
CA LYS A 555 -19.25 -1.86 21.40
C LYS A 555 -19.48 -0.64 22.30
N SER A 556 -18.56 0.33 22.32
CA SER A 556 -18.72 1.56 23.11
C SER A 556 -19.78 2.49 22.52
N GLY A 557 -19.86 2.61 21.19
CA GLY A 557 -20.88 3.43 20.55
C GLY A 557 -22.30 2.90 20.78
N PHE A 558 -22.50 1.57 20.75
CA PHE A 558 -23.80 0.98 21.09
C PHE A 558 -24.27 1.30 22.53
N LYS A 559 -23.36 1.49 23.48
CA LYS A 559 -23.69 1.90 24.86
C LYS A 559 -24.09 3.38 25.01
N ILE A 560 -23.80 4.22 24.01
CA ILE A 560 -24.13 5.65 24.04
C ILE A 560 -25.55 5.88 23.47
N PHE A 561 -26.08 4.93 22.71
CA PHE A 561 -27.43 4.98 22.09
C PHE A 561 -28.49 4.14 22.82
N THR A 562 -28.13 3.46 23.91
CA THR A 562 -29.04 2.81 24.88
C THR A 562 -29.05 3.60 26.17
#